data_AF-A0A060C2Z9-F1
#
_entry.id   AF-A0A060C2Z9-F1
#
_cell.length_a   1.000
_cell.length_b   1.000
_cell.length_c   1.000
_cell.angle_alpha   90.00
_cell.angle_beta   90.00
_cell.angle_gamma   90.00
#
_symmetry.space_group_name_H-M   'P 1'
#
loop_
_entity.id
_entity.type
_entity.pdbx_description
1 polymer ?
#
loop_
_entity_poly.entity_id
_entity_poly.type
_entity_poly.pdbx_seq_one_letter_code
_entity_poly.pdbx_strand_id
1 'polypeptide(L)' 'MQRIEHRACFGGWQDVYRHRSDALDCEMNVAVYLPPQAASGAALPVLYWLSGLTCTE' A
#
# COMPACT_ATOMS: atom_id res chain seq x y z
N MET A 1 -11.50 2.99 -3.45
CA MET A 1 -10.31 2.43 -2.76
C MET A 1 -10.80 1.51 -1.64
N GLN A 2 -10.50 0.22 -1.73
CA GLN A 2 -10.94 -0.83 -0.80
C GLN A 2 -9.72 -1.58 -0.29
N ARG A 3 -9.58 -1.77 1.03
CA ARG A 3 -8.54 -2.64 1.59
C ARG A 3 -8.94 -4.10 1.40
N ILE A 4 -8.08 -4.88 0.77
CA ILE A 4 -8.30 -6.31 0.47
C ILE A 4 -7.41 -7.23 1.31
N GLU A 5 -6.28 -6.73 1.83
CA GLU A 5 -5.44 -7.44 2.81
C GLU A 5 -5.00 -6.52 3.95
N HIS A 6 -4.79 -7.11 5.13
CA HIS A 6 -4.33 -6.43 6.34
C HIS A 6 -3.52 -7.40 7.23
N ARG A 7 -2.22 -7.16 7.38
CA ARG A 7 -1.32 -8.06 8.13
C ARG A 7 -0.42 -7.29 9.08
N ALA A 8 -0.30 -7.76 10.31
CA ALA A 8 0.64 -7.18 11.27
C ALA A 8 2.09 -7.40 10.78
N CYS A 9 2.92 -6.35 10.80
CA CYS A 9 4.27 -6.37 10.24
C CYS A 9 5.19 -5.40 11.01
N PHE A 10 6.19 -5.91 11.74
CA PHE A 10 7.18 -5.11 12.49
C PHE A 10 6.58 -3.97 13.34
N GLY A 11 5.50 -4.24 14.08
CA GLY A 11 4.79 -3.25 14.91
C GLY A 11 3.89 -2.28 14.13
N GLY A 12 3.88 -2.36 12.80
CA GLY A 12 2.97 -1.66 11.91
C GLY A 12 2.08 -2.63 11.14
N TRP A 13 1.65 -2.21 9.96
CA TRP A 13 0.73 -2.95 9.10
C TRP A 13 1.22 -3.03 7.66
N GLN A 14 1.07 -4.19 7.04
CA GLN A 14 1.17 -4.38 5.60
C GLN A 14 -0.24 -4.51 5.06
N ASP A 15 -0.67 -3.50 4.32
CA ASP A 15 -2.00 -3.45 3.71
C ASP A 15 -1.89 -3.59 2.20
N VAL A 16 -2.91 -4.18 1.58
CA VAL A 16 -3.09 -4.14 0.12
C VAL A 16 -4.44 -3.52 -0.17
N TYR A 17 -4.45 -2.53 -1.05
CA TYR A 17 -5.65 -1.82 -1.48
C TYR A 17 -5.94 -2.09 -2.96
N ARG A 18 -7.22 -2.22 -3.29
CA ARG A 18 -7.72 -2.21 -4.66
C ARG A 18 -8.43 -0.91 -4.98
N HIS A 19 -8.18 -0.35 -6.16
CA HIS A 19 -8.93 0.79 -6.66
C HIS A 19 -9.03 0.78 -8.19
N ARG A 20 -10.14 1.29 -8.72
CA ARG A 20 -10.22 1.71 -10.12
C ARG A 20 -9.22 2.84 -10.36
N SER A 21 -8.37 2.70 -11.36
CA SER A 21 -7.44 3.75 -11.79
C SER A 21 -8.06 4.53 -12.95
N ASP A 22 -8.24 5.84 -12.80
CA ASP A 22 -8.73 6.70 -13.88
C ASP A 22 -7.72 6.81 -15.04
N ALA A 23 -6.42 6.72 -14.73
CA ALA A 23 -5.36 6.83 -15.73
C ALA A 23 -5.16 5.55 -16.54
N LEU A 24 -5.46 4.38 -15.96
CA LEU A 24 -5.24 3.07 -16.58
C LEU A 24 -6.54 2.36 -17.00
N ASP A 25 -7.68 2.90 -16.59
CA ASP A 25 -9.01 2.35 -16.85
C ASP A 25 -9.14 0.85 -16.49
N CYS A 26 -8.55 0.46 -15.37
CA CYS A 26 -8.60 -0.90 -14.83
C CYS A 26 -8.61 -0.90 -13.28
N GLU A 27 -8.98 -2.04 -12.67
CA GLU A 27 -8.75 -2.26 -11.24
C GLU A 27 -7.26 -2.49 -11.00
N MET A 28 -6.68 -1.73 -10.09
CA MET A 28 -5.28 -1.80 -9.68
C MET A 28 -5.17 -2.19 -8.22
N ASN A 29 -4.15 -2.99 -7.88
CA ASN A 29 -3.77 -3.24 -6.50
C ASN A 29 -2.50 -2.44 -6.15
N VAL A 30 -2.40 -2.01 -4.90
CA VAL A 30 -1.21 -1.35 -4.35
C VAL A 30 -0.97 -1.83 -2.93
N ALA A 31 0.27 -2.22 -2.63
CA ALA A 31 0.71 -2.58 -1.29
C ALA A 31 1.29 -1.36 -0.57
N VAL A 32 1.01 -1.24 0.73
CA VAL A 32 1.50 -0.15 1.58
C VAL A 32 1.96 -0.72 2.91
N TYR A 33 3.23 -0.49 3.24
CA TYR A 33 3.71 -0.67 4.61
C TYR A 33 3.46 0.61 5.41
N LEU A 34 2.66 0.49 6.47
CA LEU A 34 2.39 1.55 7.43
C LEU A 34 3.22 1.27 8.69
N PRO A 35 4.27 2.06 8.98
CA PRO A 35 5.09 1.85 10.16
C PRO A 35 4.32 2.25 11.44
N PRO A 36 4.74 1.79 12.64
CA PRO A 36 4.03 2.05 13.90
C PRO A 36 3.74 3.55 14.16
N GLN A 37 4.59 4.44 13.69
CA GLN A 37 4.44 5.90 13.83
C GLN A 37 3.18 6.41 13.13
N ALA A 38 2.70 5.73 12.09
CA ALA A 38 1.48 6.11 11.38
C ALA A 38 0.23 6.03 12.28
N ALA A 39 0.25 5.19 13.32
CA ALA A 39 -0.86 5.08 14.27
C ALA A 39 -1.10 6.35 15.09
N SER A 40 -0.11 7.24 15.18
CA SER A 40 -0.22 8.53 15.87
C SER A 40 -0.91 9.62 15.03
N GLY A 41 -1.24 9.34 13.77
CA GLY A 41 -1.81 10.33 12.84
C GLY A 41 -0.81 11.36 12.31
N ALA A 42 0.48 11.21 12.63
CA ALA A 42 1.54 12.04 12.08
C ALA A 42 1.72 11.81 10.57
N ALA A 43 1.97 12.89 9.82
CA ALA A 43 2.42 12.78 8.45
C ALA A 43 3.85 12.22 8.42
N LEU A 44 4.07 11.19 7.60
CA LEU A 44 5.36 10.52 7.47
C LEU A 44 5.87 10.66 6.03
N PRO A 45 7.19 10.66 5.81
CA PRO A 45 7.74 10.56 4.46
C PRO A 45 7.32 9.24 3.79
N VAL A 46 7.17 9.28 2.47
CA VAL A 46 6.76 8.11 1.66
C VAL A 46 7.90 7.71 0.73
N LEU A 47 8.20 6.42 0.68
CA LEU A 47 9.07 5.80 -0.32
C LEU A 47 8.21 5.02 -1.31
N TYR A 48 8.27 5.38 -2.59
CA TYR A 48 7.68 4.59 -3.67
C TYR A 48 8.68 3.56 -4.16
N TRP A 49 8.30 2.29 -4.08
CA TRP A 49 9.06 1.18 -4.64
C TRP A 49 8.47 0.79 -5.99
N LEU A 50 9.30 0.80 -7.03
CA LEU A 50 8.92 0.36 -8.37
C LEU A 50 9.55 -1.00 -8.64
N SER A 51 8.72 -2.03 -8.65
CA SER A 51 9.16 -3.41 -8.86
C SER A 51 9.62 -3.66 -10.30
N GLY A 52 10.38 -4.74 -10.49
CA GLY A 52 10.93 -5.15 -11.78
C GLY A 52 9.95 -5.95 -12.65
N LEU A 53 10.47 -6.51 -13.74
CA LEU A 53 9.69 -7.37 -14.64
C LEU A 53 9.12 -8.58 -13.88
N THR A 54 7.87 -8.95 -14.19
CA THR A 54 7.09 -10.07 -13.61
C THR A 54 6.63 -9.91 -12.16
N CYS A 55 7.00 -8.83 -11.47
CA CYS A 55 6.61 -8.59 -10.09
C CYS A 55 5.16 -8.10 -9.96
N THR A 56 4.61 -8.25 -8.75
CA THR A 56 3.37 -7.65 -8.27
C THR A 56 3.66 -6.68 -7.12
N GLU A 57 2.59 -6.13 -6.55
CA GLU A 57 2.58 -5.54 -5.21
C GLU A 57 2.97 -6.54 -4.10
#